data_AF-A0A7K4G4A4-F1
#
_entry.id   AF-A0A7K4G4A4-F1
#
_cell.length_a   1.000
_cell.length_b   1.000
_cell.length_c   1.000
_cell.angle_alpha   90.00
_cell.angle_beta   90.00
_cell.angle_gamma   90.00
#
_symmetry.space_group_name_H-M   'P 1'
#
loop_
_entity.id
_entity.type
_entity.pdbx_description
1 polymer ?
#
loop_
_entity_poly.entity_id
_entity_poly.type
_entity_poly.pdbx_seq_one_letter_code
_entity_poly.pdbx_strand_id
1 'polypeptide(L)'
;MNKVKIGVVDTTFSRVDMYSAVAEALNELPVELVRKTVPGMKDTPVACKILLEKEGCNIAIALCHVGKEKIDEQCAHEANIGIQFAQLLSNKHILGVFVHETEALIEGKLNENEFKEIALNRARKHALNAYWLIAEPNALKAGSGKRQGKQDVGEIK
;
A
#
# COMPACT_ATOMS: atom_id res chain seq x y z
N MET A 1 -0.29 -22.21 -14.03
CA MET A 1 -0.23 -21.62 -12.68
C MET A 1 -1.39 -20.64 -12.57
N ASN A 2 -2.18 -20.69 -11.50
CA ASN A 2 -3.26 -19.72 -11.33
C ASN A 2 -2.65 -18.33 -11.14
N LYS A 3 -3.11 -17.37 -11.95
CA LYS A 3 -2.68 -15.97 -11.94
C LYS A 3 -2.95 -15.38 -10.54
N VAL A 4 -1.97 -14.70 -9.93
CA VAL A 4 -2.17 -14.07 -8.62
C VAL A 4 -3.11 -12.89 -8.79
N LYS A 5 -4.26 -12.90 -8.11
CA LYS A 5 -5.24 -11.82 -8.19
C LYS A 5 -5.02 -10.82 -7.05
N ILE A 6 -4.58 -9.61 -7.39
CA ILE A 6 -4.27 -8.54 -6.43
C ILE A 6 -5.32 -7.44 -6.54
N GLY A 7 -6.02 -7.19 -5.43
CA GLY A 7 -6.92 -6.04 -5.31
C GLY A 7 -6.12 -4.78 -4.99
N VAL A 8 -6.39 -3.66 -5.65
CA VAL A 8 -5.74 -2.37 -5.34
C VAL A 8 -6.82 -1.34 -5.09
N VAL A 9 -6.82 -0.79 -3.88
CA VAL A 9 -7.72 0.28 -3.47
C VAL A 9 -6.94 1.57 -3.36
N ASP A 10 -7.34 2.60 -4.11
CA ASP A 10 -6.76 3.94 -4.03
C ASP A 10 -7.84 4.98 -3.72
N THR A 11 -7.40 6.23 -3.50
CA THR A 11 -8.30 7.28 -3.00
C THR A 11 -8.28 8.51 -3.89
N THR A 12 -9.44 9.16 -4.08
CA THR A 12 -9.50 10.48 -4.73
C THR A 12 -8.88 11.59 -3.88
N PHE A 13 -8.77 11.38 -2.57
CA PHE A 13 -8.02 12.27 -1.66
C PHE A 13 -6.52 12.30 -1.96
N SER A 14 -5.97 11.21 -2.53
CA SER A 14 -4.55 11.14 -2.81
C SER A 14 -4.14 12.13 -3.90
N ARG A 15 -3.05 12.86 -3.63
CA ARG A 15 -2.47 13.81 -4.58
C ARG A 15 -1.50 13.16 -5.57
N VAL A 16 -1.22 11.87 -5.42
CA VAL A 16 -0.27 11.10 -6.24
C VAL A 16 -0.96 9.81 -6.70
N ASP A 17 -0.99 9.58 -8.02
CA ASP A 17 -1.47 8.32 -8.58
C ASP A 17 -0.46 7.18 -8.31
N MET A 18 -0.55 6.60 -7.11
CA MET A 18 0.25 5.45 -6.70
C MET A 18 -0.15 4.16 -7.44
N TYR A 19 -1.34 4.07 -8.01
CA TYR A 19 -1.77 2.89 -8.77
C TYR A 19 -0.90 2.69 -10.01
N SER A 20 -0.54 3.77 -10.70
CA SER A 20 0.37 3.72 -11.85
C SER A 20 1.69 2.99 -11.53
N ALA A 21 2.28 3.27 -10.36
CA ALA A 21 3.49 2.62 -9.86
C ALA A 21 3.26 1.14 -9.53
N VAL A 22 2.10 0.77 -8.98
CA VAL A 22 1.74 -0.64 -8.74
C VAL A 22 1.62 -1.40 -10.05
N ALA A 23 0.91 -0.84 -11.03
CA ALA A 23 0.72 -1.46 -12.34
C ALA A 23 2.05 -1.64 -13.09
N GLU A 24 2.90 -0.62 -13.09
CA GLU A 24 4.24 -0.66 -13.67
C GLU A 24 5.09 -1.78 -13.03
N ALA A 25 5.12 -1.87 -11.70
CA ALA A 25 5.95 -2.84 -10.99
C ALA A 25 5.52 -4.30 -11.21
N LEU A 26 4.26 -4.54 -11.60
CA LEU A 26 3.69 -5.87 -11.76
C LEU A 26 3.46 -6.28 -13.22
N ASN A 27 3.78 -5.42 -14.19
CA ASN A 27 3.42 -5.60 -15.60
C ASN A 27 3.97 -6.91 -16.22
N GLU A 28 5.18 -7.30 -15.82
CA GLU A 28 5.85 -8.50 -16.34
C GLU A 28 5.60 -9.76 -15.49
N LEU A 29 4.77 -9.67 -14.45
CA LEU A 29 4.48 -10.76 -13.53
C LEU A 29 3.11 -11.39 -13.84
N PRO A 30 2.89 -12.68 -13.51
CA PRO A 30 1.62 -13.36 -13.75
C PRO A 30 0.54 -12.93 -12.74
N VAL A 31 0.16 -11.65 -12.79
CA VAL A 31 -0.75 -10.98 -11.85
C VAL A 31 -1.98 -10.42 -12.56
N GLU A 32 -3.16 -10.62 -11.97
CA GLU A 32 -4.40 -9.95 -12.35
C GLU A 32 -4.67 -8.82 -11.34
N LEU A 33 -4.73 -7.58 -11.83
CA LEU A 33 -5.05 -6.42 -11.00
C LEU A 33 -6.54 -6.11 -11.03
N VAL A 34 -7.15 -5.96 -9.85
CA VAL A 34 -8.52 -5.45 -9.69
C VAL A 34 -8.47 -4.12 -8.95
N ARG A 35 -8.73 -3.02 -9.65
CA ARG A 35 -8.69 -1.67 -9.08
C ARG A 35 -10.06 -1.26 -8.54
N LYS A 36 -10.09 -0.58 -7.39
CA LYS A 36 -11.26 0.15 -6.89
C LYS A 36 -10.85 1.47 -6.25
N THR A 37 -11.40 2.58 -6.73
CA THR A 37 -11.14 3.91 -6.15
C THR A 37 -12.26 4.30 -5.19
N VAL A 38 -11.89 4.88 -4.04
CA VAL A 38 -12.81 5.36 -3.00
C VAL A 38 -12.52 6.82 -2.64
N PRO A 39 -13.40 7.54 -1.90
CA PRO A 39 -13.15 8.94 -1.56
C PRO A 39 -11.89 9.18 -0.73
N GLY A 40 -11.71 8.46 0.38
CA GLY A 40 -10.59 8.63 1.29
C GLY A 40 -10.15 7.38 2.02
N MET A 41 -9.10 7.50 2.85
CA MET A 41 -8.48 6.34 3.51
C MET A 41 -9.43 5.57 4.43
N LYS A 42 -10.44 6.22 5.03
CA LYS A 42 -11.46 5.58 5.88
C LYS A 42 -12.37 4.62 5.13
N ASP A 43 -12.48 4.75 3.82
CA ASP A 43 -13.28 3.88 2.96
C ASP A 43 -12.49 2.65 2.48
N THR A 44 -11.15 2.67 2.63
CA THR A 44 -10.29 1.58 2.16
C THR A 44 -10.50 0.24 2.87
N PRO A 45 -10.79 0.15 4.19
CA PRO A 45 -10.98 -1.14 4.86
C PRO A 45 -12.08 -1.99 4.23
N VAL A 46 -13.27 -1.40 4.04
CA VAL A 46 -14.42 -2.12 3.47
C VAL A 46 -14.21 -2.42 1.99
N ALA A 47 -13.58 -1.51 1.25
CA ALA A 47 -13.26 -1.74 -0.16
C ALA A 47 -12.27 -2.91 -0.32
N CYS A 48 -11.21 -2.97 0.48
CA CYS A 48 -10.27 -4.09 0.47
C CYS A 48 -10.98 -5.40 0.84
N LYS A 49 -11.81 -5.42 1.89
CA LYS A 49 -12.56 -6.63 2.28
C LYS A 49 -13.46 -7.14 1.14
N ILE A 50 -14.14 -6.23 0.43
CA ILE A 50 -14.96 -6.58 -0.74
C ILE A 50 -14.10 -7.21 -1.83
N LEU A 51 -12.94 -6.64 -2.16
CA LEU A 51 -12.04 -7.22 -3.18
C LEU A 51 -11.56 -8.62 -2.77
N LEU A 52 -11.29 -8.84 -1.49
CA LEU A 52 -10.83 -10.11 -0.95
C LEU A 52 -11.90 -11.21 -0.94
N GLU A 53 -13.13 -10.88 -0.54
CA GLU A 53 -14.19 -11.87 -0.33
C GLU A 53 -15.12 -12.04 -1.55
N LYS A 54 -15.46 -10.93 -2.22
CA LYS A 54 -16.46 -10.94 -3.30
C LYS A 54 -15.81 -11.01 -4.68
N GLU A 55 -14.68 -10.33 -4.88
CA GLU A 55 -13.96 -10.33 -6.15
C GLU A 55 -12.90 -11.45 -6.24
N GLY A 56 -12.72 -12.21 -5.17
CA GLY A 56 -11.81 -13.36 -5.13
C GLY A 56 -10.32 -13.01 -5.16
N CYS A 57 -9.93 -11.77 -4.78
CA CYS A 57 -8.51 -11.41 -4.71
C CYS A 57 -7.79 -12.24 -3.64
N ASN A 58 -6.54 -12.64 -3.92
CA ASN A 58 -5.69 -13.37 -2.99
C ASN A 58 -5.12 -12.46 -1.89
N ILE A 59 -4.84 -11.22 -2.25
CA ILE A 59 -4.28 -10.16 -1.41
C ILE A 59 -4.79 -8.81 -1.89
N ALA A 60 -4.80 -7.81 -1.02
CA ALA A 60 -5.11 -6.43 -1.40
C ALA A 60 -4.01 -5.45 -1.00
N ILE A 61 -3.97 -4.30 -1.67
CA ILE A 61 -3.11 -3.15 -1.37
C ILE A 61 -4.02 -1.94 -1.17
N ALA A 62 -3.84 -1.20 -0.08
CA ALA A 62 -4.54 0.05 0.20
C ALA A 62 -3.57 1.23 0.04
N LEU A 63 -3.78 2.08 -0.97
CA LEU A 63 -2.95 3.22 -1.31
C LEU A 63 -3.54 4.51 -0.70
N CYS A 64 -2.94 4.97 0.39
CA CYS A 64 -3.45 6.05 1.23
C CYS A 64 -2.47 7.22 1.30
N HIS A 65 -2.96 8.42 0.94
CA HIS A 65 -2.31 9.69 1.24
C HIS A 65 -2.81 10.18 2.59
N VAL A 66 -1.89 10.60 3.47
CA VAL A 66 -2.23 11.19 4.76
C VAL A 66 -1.76 12.64 4.77
N GLY A 67 -2.69 13.57 5.03
CA GLY A 67 -2.40 14.99 5.16
C GLY A 67 -1.52 15.30 6.37
N LYS A 68 -1.07 16.55 6.47
CA LYS A 68 -0.14 17.00 7.52
C LYS A 68 -0.81 17.33 8.87
N GLU A 69 -2.14 17.45 8.91
CA GLU A 69 -2.85 17.88 10.11
C GLU A 69 -2.96 16.72 11.11
N LYS A 70 -3.00 17.01 12.42
CA LYS A 70 -3.13 15.96 13.45
C LYS A 70 -4.38 15.09 13.27
N ILE A 71 -5.46 15.69 12.74
CA ILE A 71 -6.69 14.96 12.45
C ILE A 71 -6.51 13.93 11.31
N ASP A 72 -5.60 14.19 10.37
CA ASP A 72 -5.28 13.26 9.29
C ASP A 72 -4.54 12.04 9.82
N GLU A 73 -3.60 12.24 10.76
CA GLU A 73 -2.89 11.15 11.45
C GLU A 73 -3.87 10.26 12.24
N GLN A 74 -4.81 10.86 12.96
CA GLN A 74 -5.88 10.12 13.65
C GLN A 74 -6.76 9.32 12.68
N CYS A 75 -7.17 9.94 11.56
CA CYS A 75 -7.93 9.24 10.52
C CYS A 75 -7.13 8.07 9.90
N ALA A 76 -5.81 8.24 9.71
CA ALA A 76 -4.93 7.19 9.22
C ALA A 76 -4.80 6.04 10.21
N HIS A 77 -4.72 6.34 11.51
CA HIS A 77 -4.73 5.33 12.56
C HIS A 77 -6.03 4.52 12.55
N GLU A 78 -7.19 5.18 12.49
CA GLU A 78 -8.51 4.54 12.42
C GLU A 78 -8.67 3.67 11.15
N ALA A 79 -8.22 4.17 10.00
CA ALA A 79 -8.21 3.40 8.76
C ALA A 79 -7.32 2.15 8.87
N ASN A 80 -6.15 2.25 9.51
CA ASN A 80 -5.28 1.10 9.76
C ASN A 80 -5.92 0.07 10.71
N ILE A 81 -6.65 0.50 11.74
CA ILE A 81 -7.43 -0.40 12.59
C ILE A 81 -8.47 -1.14 11.74
N GLY A 82 -9.21 -0.43 10.88
CA GLY A 82 -10.18 -1.03 9.97
C GLY A 82 -9.53 -2.06 9.04
N ILE A 83 -8.36 -1.75 8.47
CA ILE A 83 -7.59 -2.69 7.64
C ILE A 83 -7.20 -3.95 8.44
N GLN A 84 -6.75 -3.80 9.69
CA GLN A 84 -6.43 -4.95 10.55
C GLN A 84 -7.65 -5.85 10.77
N PHE A 85 -8.82 -5.27 11.08
CA PHE A 85 -10.06 -6.05 11.19
C PHE A 85 -10.43 -6.73 9.87
N ALA A 86 -10.31 -6.05 8.73
CA ALA A 86 -10.60 -6.64 7.43
C ALA A 86 -9.67 -7.84 7.12
N GLN A 87 -8.39 -7.76 7.48
CA GLN A 87 -7.45 -8.89 7.35
C GLN A 87 -7.88 -10.08 8.22
N LEU A 88 -8.14 -9.84 9.51
CA LEU A 88 -8.55 -10.89 10.46
C LEU A 88 -9.86 -11.57 10.05
N LEU A 89 -10.83 -10.81 9.55
CA LEU A 89 -12.13 -11.32 9.13
C LEU A 89 -12.08 -12.09 7.80
N SER A 90 -11.09 -11.83 6.95
CA SER A 90 -10.95 -12.49 5.63
C SER A 90 -9.86 -13.56 5.58
N ASN A 91 -9.02 -13.66 6.62
CA ASN A 91 -7.81 -14.49 6.65
C ASN A 91 -6.87 -14.23 5.45
N LYS A 92 -6.89 -13.01 4.92
CA LYS A 92 -6.05 -12.59 3.78
C LYS A 92 -5.34 -11.29 4.11
N HIS A 93 -4.16 -11.12 3.53
CA HIS A 93 -3.36 -9.93 3.75
C HIS A 93 -3.93 -8.70 3.04
N ILE A 94 -3.74 -7.55 3.67
CA ILE A 94 -3.92 -6.23 3.09
C ILE A 94 -2.65 -5.44 3.38
N LEU A 95 -1.89 -5.07 2.34
CA LEU A 95 -0.72 -4.21 2.50
C LEU A 95 -1.17 -2.75 2.50
N GLY A 96 -1.17 -2.13 3.68
CA GLY A 96 -1.41 -0.69 3.84
C GLY A 96 -0.20 0.13 3.39
N VAL A 97 -0.39 0.97 2.38
CA VAL A 97 0.59 1.92 1.85
C VAL A 97 0.13 3.31 2.24
N PHE A 98 0.49 3.75 3.45
CA PHE A 98 0.19 5.08 3.95
C PHE A 98 1.43 5.95 3.74
N VAL A 99 1.26 7.10 3.09
CA VAL A 99 2.32 8.09 2.88
C VAL A 99 1.89 9.40 3.49
N HIS A 100 2.62 9.86 4.48
CA HIS A 100 2.28 11.09 5.21
C HIS A 100 3.00 12.28 4.57
N GLU A 101 2.30 13.38 4.37
CA GLU A 101 2.91 14.64 3.90
C GLU A 101 4.06 15.09 4.81
N THR A 102 4.00 14.73 6.10
CA THR A 102 5.05 14.99 7.08
C THR A 102 6.40 14.33 6.76
N GLU A 103 6.42 13.29 5.92
CA GLU A 103 7.66 12.57 5.54
C GLU A 103 8.57 13.34 4.59
N ALA A 104 8.03 14.38 3.94
CA ALA A 104 8.65 15.19 2.90
C ALA A 104 8.58 16.69 3.23
N LEU A 105 8.61 17.05 4.51
CA LEU A 105 8.67 18.45 4.93
C LEU A 105 10.11 18.97 4.87
N ILE A 106 10.31 20.08 4.14
CA ILE A 106 11.54 20.87 4.15
C ILE A 106 11.18 22.22 4.75
N GLU A 107 11.84 22.58 5.87
CA GLU A 107 11.59 23.83 6.58
C GLU A 107 10.09 24.06 6.92
N GLY A 108 9.39 22.97 7.26
CA GLY A 108 7.96 23.00 7.61
C GLY A 108 6.99 23.10 6.43
N LYS A 109 7.48 23.10 5.18
CA LYS A 109 6.67 23.09 3.96
C LYS A 109 6.80 21.77 3.23
N LEU A 110 5.71 21.31 2.61
CA LEU A 110 5.71 20.08 1.82
C LEU A 110 6.57 20.27 0.55
N ASN A 111 7.57 19.42 0.39
CA ASN A 111 8.23 19.20 -0.88
C ASN A 111 7.42 18.16 -1.68
N GLU A 112 6.64 18.64 -2.65
CA GLU A 112 5.75 17.79 -3.44
C GLU A 112 6.49 16.78 -4.32
N ASN A 113 7.69 17.12 -4.80
CA ASN A 113 8.51 16.22 -5.61
C ASN A 113 9.04 15.05 -4.78
N GLU A 114 9.58 15.35 -3.60
CA GLU A 114 10.05 14.31 -2.65
C GLU A 114 8.87 13.45 -2.18
N PHE A 115 7.73 14.06 -1.85
CA PHE A 115 6.52 13.32 -1.47
C PHE A 115 6.08 12.35 -2.58
N LYS A 116 6.03 12.83 -3.83
CA LYS A 116 5.69 12.02 -5.00
C LYS A 116 6.67 10.86 -5.18
N GLU A 117 7.97 11.10 -5.02
CA GLU A 117 8.98 10.06 -5.13
C GLU A 117 8.81 8.98 -4.07
N ILE A 118 8.63 9.37 -2.80
CA ILE A 118 8.39 8.45 -1.68
C ILE A 118 7.13 7.61 -1.95
N ALA A 119 6.03 8.26 -2.37
CA ALA A 119 4.76 7.60 -2.61
C ALA A 119 4.86 6.55 -3.73
N LEU A 120 5.42 6.92 -4.88
CA LEU A 120 5.59 6.01 -6.01
C LEU A 120 6.56 4.86 -5.68
N ASN A 121 7.68 5.14 -5.01
CA ASN A 121 8.64 4.11 -4.62
C ASN A 121 8.02 3.12 -3.61
N ARG A 122 7.33 3.62 -2.59
CA ARG A 122 6.65 2.78 -1.60
C ARG A 122 5.59 1.90 -2.26
N ALA A 123 4.79 2.47 -3.17
CA ALA A 123 3.80 1.72 -3.94
C ALA A 123 4.44 0.59 -4.76
N ARG A 124 5.51 0.87 -5.53
CA ARG A 124 6.25 -0.15 -6.31
C ARG A 124 6.77 -1.28 -5.42
N LYS A 125 7.44 -0.94 -4.31
CA LYS A 125 8.02 -1.94 -3.40
C LYS A 125 6.95 -2.80 -2.72
N HIS A 126 5.82 -2.21 -2.31
CA HIS A 126 4.71 -2.98 -1.74
C HIS A 126 3.97 -3.83 -2.76
N ALA A 127 3.90 -3.41 -4.02
CA ALA A 127 3.36 -4.23 -5.10
C ALA A 127 4.15 -5.55 -5.24
N LEU A 128 5.48 -5.45 -5.28
CA LEU A 128 6.36 -6.63 -5.32
C LEU A 128 6.22 -7.50 -4.05
N ASN A 129 6.13 -6.89 -2.86
CA ASN A 129 5.87 -7.64 -1.64
C ASN A 129 4.54 -8.39 -1.68
N ALA A 130 3.49 -7.79 -2.27
CA ALA A 130 2.19 -8.44 -2.39
C ALA A 130 2.27 -9.68 -3.30
N TYR A 131 3.02 -9.59 -4.40
CA TYR A 131 3.30 -10.75 -5.25
C TYR A 131 4.12 -11.81 -4.49
N TRP A 132 5.22 -11.43 -3.84
CA TRP A 132 6.08 -12.38 -3.12
C TRP A 132 5.35 -13.10 -1.98
N LEU A 133 4.47 -12.41 -1.24
CA LEU A 133 3.67 -13.04 -0.18
C LEU A 133 2.78 -14.19 -0.70
N ILE A 134 2.32 -14.12 -1.94
CA ILE A 134 1.40 -15.11 -2.52
C ILE A 134 2.13 -16.14 -3.39
N ALA A 135 3.04 -15.71 -4.26
CA ALA A 135 3.68 -16.57 -5.25
C ALA A 135 5.05 -17.12 -4.81
N GLU A 136 5.84 -16.32 -4.09
CA GLU A 136 7.25 -16.61 -3.83
C GLU A 136 7.66 -16.19 -2.41
N PRO A 137 7.07 -16.78 -1.36
CA PRO A 137 7.28 -16.32 0.02
C PRO A 137 8.75 -16.41 0.47
N ASN A 138 9.52 -17.32 -0.12
CA ASN A 138 10.96 -17.47 0.12
C ASN A 138 11.80 -16.25 -0.32
N ALA A 139 11.26 -15.36 -1.15
CA ALA A 139 11.92 -14.11 -1.53
C ALA A 139 12.00 -13.10 -0.36
N LEU A 140 11.15 -13.26 0.66
CA LEU A 140 11.12 -12.43 1.86
C LEU A 140 12.21 -12.89 2.84
N LYS A 141 13.13 -11.97 3.17
CA LYS A 141 14.28 -12.25 4.05
C LYS A 141 14.13 -11.52 5.38
N ALA A 142 13.97 -12.28 6.45
CA ALA A 142 13.96 -11.77 7.81
C ALA A 142 15.30 -11.09 8.17
N GLY A 143 15.26 -10.03 8.99
CA GLY A 143 16.45 -9.35 9.50
C GLY A 143 17.23 -8.49 8.49
N SER A 144 16.76 -8.34 7.25
CA SER A 144 17.52 -7.67 6.18
C SER A 144 17.50 -6.14 6.18
N GLY A 145 16.70 -5.50 7.04
CA GLY A 145 16.60 -4.03 7.12
C GLY A 145 16.01 -3.34 5.88
N LYS A 146 15.29 -4.07 5.03
CA LYS A 146 14.64 -3.52 3.83
C LYS A 146 13.53 -2.52 4.20
N ARG A 147 13.48 -1.36 3.53
CA ARG A 147 12.46 -0.31 3.70
C ARG A 147 11.66 -0.08 2.42
N GLN A 148 10.44 0.43 2.56
CA GLN A 148 9.55 0.78 1.44
C GLN A 148 9.31 2.31 1.41
N GLY A 149 9.86 2.98 0.39
CA GLY A 149 9.92 4.45 0.30
C GLY A 149 11.37 4.95 0.38
N LYS A 150 11.90 5.11 1.60
CA LYS A 150 13.30 5.55 1.82
C LYS A 150 14.31 4.39 1.65
N GLN A 151 15.61 4.71 1.71
CA GLN A 151 16.71 3.75 1.58
C GLN A 151 16.67 2.67 2.67
N ASP A 152 17.11 1.47 2.32
CA ASP A 152 17.24 0.33 3.26
C ASP A 152 18.27 0.66 4.34
N VAL A 153 18.05 0.18 5.57
CA VAL A 153 18.94 0.45 6.72
C VAL A 153 19.88 -0.70 7.05
N GLY A 154 19.74 -1.83 6.34
CA GLY A 154 20.59 -2.99 6.50
C GLY A 154 20.33 -3.79 7.78
N GLU A 155 21.04 -4.91 7.88
CA GLU A 155 20.99 -5.79 9.05
C GLU A 155 21.71 -5.17 10.26
N ILE A 156 21.24 -5.51 11.46
CA ILE A 156 21.96 -5.27 12.72
C ILE A 156 22.73 -6.55 13.03
N LYS A 157 24.04 -6.43 13.26
CA LYS A 157 24.91 -7.55 13.64
C LYS A 157 24.94 -7.75 15.14
#